data_AF-A0A939P9C1-F1
#
_entry.id   AF-A0A939P9C1-F1
#
_cell.length_a   1.000
_cell.length_b   1.000
_cell.length_c   1.000
_cell.angle_alpha   90.00
_cell.angle_beta   90.00
_cell.angle_gamma   90.00
#
_symmetry.space_group_name_H-M   'P 1'
#
loop_
_entity.id
_entity.type
_entity.pdbx_description
1 polymer ?
#
loop_
_entity_poly.entity_id
_entity_poly.type
_entity_poly.pdbx_seq_one_letter_code
_entity_poly.pdbx_strand_id
1 'polypeptide(L)'
;MSRKTHLILSCAALAVASLGISDAALASSGGSLPWESPLEQIQESITGPVAGFIALAAVAIAGAMLIFGGELNDFARRLCYVALVGGVLLGATQIVALFGATGASIGEIHAEASAPPALAYPLTMLTAGEGTRG
;
A
#
# COMPACT_ATOMS: atom_id res chain seq x y z
N MET A 1 19.78 -33.79 0.01
CA MET A 1 18.79 -32.80 0.48
C MET A 1 18.06 -32.04 -0.65
N SER A 2 18.47 -32.12 -1.93
CA SER A 2 17.87 -31.26 -2.99
C SER A 2 16.43 -31.62 -3.40
N ARG A 3 15.98 -32.88 -3.29
CA ARG A 3 14.61 -33.28 -3.67
C ARG A 3 13.52 -32.53 -2.91
N LYS A 4 13.75 -32.24 -1.63
CA LYS A 4 12.82 -31.45 -0.79
C LYS A 4 12.79 -29.99 -1.22
N THR A 5 13.95 -29.43 -1.57
CA THR A 5 14.06 -28.05 -2.08
C THR A 5 13.37 -27.90 -3.43
N HIS A 6 13.50 -28.89 -4.33
CA HIS A 6 12.81 -28.89 -5.62
C HIS A 6 11.29 -28.96 -5.46
N LEU A 7 10.76 -29.79 -4.54
CA LEU A 7 9.33 -29.84 -4.24
C LEU A 7 8.79 -28.51 -3.69
N ILE A 8 9.53 -27.86 -2.78
CA ILE A 8 9.15 -26.55 -2.22
C ILE A 8 9.18 -25.47 -3.31
N LEU A 9 10.19 -25.47 -4.18
CA LEU A 9 10.29 -24.52 -5.30
C LEU A 9 9.14 -24.70 -6.30
N SER A 10 8.77 -25.94 -6.62
CA SER A 10 7.66 -26.24 -7.54
C SER A 10 6.30 -25.82 -6.98
N CYS A 11 6.03 -26.06 -5.69
CA CYS A 11 4.79 -25.58 -5.06
C CYS A 11 4.71 -24.05 -5.01
N ALA A 12 5.84 -23.38 -4.73
CA ALA A 12 5.90 -21.93 -4.73
C ALA A 12 5.68 -21.34 -6.14
N ALA A 13 6.28 -21.95 -7.17
CA ALA A 13 6.08 -21.55 -8.56
C ALA A 13 4.62 -21.74 -9.01
N LEU A 14 3.98 -22.84 -8.61
CA LEU A 14 2.57 -23.10 -8.93
C LEU A 14 1.64 -22.08 -8.24
N ALA A 15 1.93 -21.73 -6.98
CA ALA A 15 1.19 -20.70 -6.26
C ALA A 15 1.31 -19.33 -6.93
N VAL A 16 2.53 -18.90 -7.30
CA VAL A 16 2.74 -17.62 -8.00
C VAL A 16 2.05 -17.59 -9.37
N ALA A 17 2.10 -18.71 -10.13
CA ALA A 17 1.40 -18.80 -11.40
C ALA A 17 -0.12 -18.68 -11.26
N SER A 18 -0.71 -19.20 -10.18
CA SER A 18 -2.15 -19.10 -9.92
C SER A 18 -2.62 -17.66 -9.64
N LEU A 19 -1.76 -16.80 -9.08
CA LEU A 19 -2.10 -15.39 -8.85
C LEU A 19 -2.14 -14.58 -10.16
N GLY A 20 -1.39 -14.98 -11.20
CA GLY A 20 -1.30 -14.28 -12.48
C GLY A 20 -2.45 -14.51 -13.47
N ILE A 21 -3.41 -15.38 -13.14
CA ILE A 21 -4.55 -15.71 -14.02
C ILE A 21 -5.78 -14.83 -13.69
N SER A 22 -5.67 -13.96 -12.68
CA SER A 22 -6.79 -13.15 -12.15
C SER A 22 -7.08 -11.86 -12.95
N ASP A 23 -6.34 -11.56 -14.01
CA ASP A 23 -6.65 -10.40 -14.85
C ASP A 23 -7.86 -10.70 -15.74
N ALA A 24 -8.90 -9.92 -15.49
CA ALA A 24 -10.27 -10.17 -15.86
C ALA A 24 -10.46 -10.32 -17.38
N ALA A 25 -11.14 -11.40 -17.75
CA ALA A 25 -11.88 -11.51 -18.99
C ALA A 25 -13.03 -10.47 -18.98
N LEU A 26 -12.69 -9.20 -19.24
CA LEU A 26 -13.65 -8.17 -19.60
C LEU A 26 -13.94 -8.31 -21.11
N ALA A 27 -14.88 -9.18 -21.45
CA ALA A 27 -15.50 -9.21 -22.76
C ALA A 27 -17.01 -9.04 -22.57
N SER A 28 -17.43 -7.78 -22.57
CA SER A 28 -18.82 -7.38 -22.56
C SER A 28 -19.54 -7.79 -23.85
N SER A 29 -20.81 -8.14 -23.67
CA SER A 29 -21.95 -7.93 -24.58
C SER A 29 -22.06 -8.79 -25.84
N GLY A 30 -23.10 -9.63 -25.86
CA GLY A 30 -23.98 -9.76 -27.04
C GLY A 30 -24.45 -11.17 -27.41
N GLY A 31 -25.61 -11.60 -26.91
CA GLY A 31 -26.53 -12.45 -27.67
C GLY A 31 -26.69 -13.93 -27.27
N SER A 32 -27.72 -14.20 -26.45
CA SER A 32 -28.77 -15.22 -26.62
C SER A 32 -28.45 -16.64 -27.14
N LEU A 33 -27.32 -17.25 -26.76
CA LEU A 33 -27.08 -18.67 -27.05
C LEU A 33 -27.48 -19.54 -25.84
N PRO A 34 -28.28 -20.61 -26.01
CA PRO A 34 -28.86 -21.38 -24.88
C PRO A 34 -27.82 -22.12 -24.02
N TRP A 35 -26.57 -22.21 -24.48
CA TRP A 35 -25.44 -22.76 -23.74
C TRP A 35 -24.67 -21.72 -22.91
N GLU A 36 -24.96 -20.43 -23.08
CA GLU A 36 -24.35 -19.38 -22.26
C GLU A 36 -24.84 -19.45 -20.82
N SER A 37 -26.13 -19.73 -20.61
CA SER A 37 -26.72 -19.79 -19.26
C SER A 37 -26.10 -20.86 -18.36
N PRO A 38 -25.81 -22.09 -18.84
CA PRO A 38 -25.00 -23.06 -18.08
C PRO A 38 -23.55 -22.63 -17.80
N LEU A 39 -22.90 -21.91 -18.72
CA LEU A 39 -21.52 -21.44 -18.52
C LEU A 39 -21.47 -20.29 -17.50
N GLU A 40 -22.44 -19.38 -17.56
CA GLU A 40 -22.62 -18.29 -16.61
C GLU A 40 -22.93 -18.84 -15.20
N GLN A 41 -23.77 -19.88 -15.10
CA GLN A 41 -24.08 -20.54 -13.83
C GLN A 41 -22.86 -21.25 -13.21
N ILE A 42 -21.96 -21.80 -14.02
CA ILE A 42 -20.68 -22.35 -13.53
C ILE A 42 -19.79 -21.23 -13.01
N GLN A 43 -19.69 -20.11 -13.74
CA GLN A 43 -18.93 -18.94 -13.29
C GLN A 43 -19.48 -18.41 -11.95
N GLU A 44 -20.81 -18.22 -11.85
CA GLU A 44 -21.49 -17.84 -10.62
C GLU A 44 -21.31 -18.87 -9.49
N SER A 45 -21.21 -20.17 -9.79
CA SER A 45 -21.00 -21.20 -8.76
C SER A 45 -19.59 -21.18 -8.15
N ILE A 46 -18.59 -20.74 -8.93
CA ILE A 46 -17.19 -20.66 -8.51
C ILE A 46 -16.90 -19.35 -7.78
N THR A 47 -17.56 -18.25 -8.16
CA THR A 47 -17.41 -16.94 -7.52
C THR A 47 -18.52 -16.62 -6.52
N GLY A 48 -19.54 -17.46 -6.41
CA GLY A 48 -20.74 -17.21 -5.59
C GLY A 48 -20.57 -17.56 -4.10
N PRO A 49 -21.60 -17.29 -3.28
CA PRO A 49 -21.56 -17.48 -1.83
C PRO A 49 -21.23 -18.91 -1.39
N VAL A 50 -21.61 -19.91 -2.19
CA VAL A 50 -21.35 -21.33 -1.93
C VAL A 50 -19.85 -21.62 -1.90
N ALA A 51 -19.07 -21.07 -2.84
CA ALA A 51 -17.62 -21.19 -2.85
C ALA A 51 -17.00 -20.58 -1.58
N GLY A 52 -17.56 -19.46 -1.10
CA GLY A 52 -17.15 -18.84 0.17
C GLY A 52 -17.34 -19.76 1.37
N PHE A 53 -18.48 -20.45 1.49
CA PHE A 53 -18.71 -21.40 2.58
C PHE A 53 -17.78 -22.62 2.53
N ILE A 54 -17.49 -23.13 1.32
CA ILE A 54 -16.53 -24.22 1.14
C ILE A 54 -15.12 -23.77 1.53
N ALA A 55 -14.72 -22.57 1.14
CA ALA A 55 -13.43 -22.00 1.52
C ALA A 55 -13.29 -21.86 3.04
N LEU A 56 -14.33 -21.36 3.72
CA LEU A 56 -14.37 -21.27 5.19
C LEU A 56 -14.19 -22.66 5.82
N ALA A 57 -14.97 -23.65 5.37
CA ALA A 57 -14.88 -25.02 5.86
C ALA A 57 -13.48 -25.61 5.66
N ALA A 58 -12.86 -25.39 4.50
CA ALA A 58 -11.51 -25.86 4.20
C ALA A 58 -10.46 -25.24 5.15
N VAL A 59 -10.54 -23.94 5.43
CA VAL A 59 -9.64 -23.26 6.38
C VAL A 59 -9.82 -23.81 7.80
N ALA A 60 -11.05 -24.07 8.23
CA ALA A 60 -11.32 -24.65 9.55
C ALA A 60 -10.72 -26.05 9.69
N ILE A 61 -10.86 -26.90 8.67
CA ILE A 61 -10.27 -28.25 8.64
C ILE A 61 -8.75 -28.17 8.62
N ALA A 62 -8.16 -27.28 7.81
CA ALA A 62 -6.72 -27.07 7.76
C ALA A 62 -6.16 -26.62 9.12
N GLY A 63 -6.84 -25.69 9.80
CA GLY A 63 -6.50 -25.25 11.15
C GLY A 63 -6.63 -26.36 12.20
N ALA A 64 -7.68 -27.18 12.12
CA ALA A 64 -7.85 -28.33 13.00
C ALA A 64 -6.76 -29.40 12.77
N MET A 65 -6.45 -29.71 11.51
CA MET A 65 -5.33 -30.59 11.14
C MET A 65 -4.00 -30.05 11.62
N LEU A 66 -3.82 -28.74 11.63
CA LEU A 66 -2.59 -28.13 12.13
C LEU A 66 -2.41 -28.35 13.64
N ILE A 67 -3.47 -28.17 14.43
CA ILE A 67 -3.45 -28.33 15.90
C ILE A 67 -3.28 -29.81 16.30
N PHE A 68 -4.02 -30.71 15.64
CA PHE A 68 -4.09 -32.12 16.01
C PHE A 68 -3.21 -33.06 15.18
N GLY A 69 -2.67 -32.62 14.04
CA GLY A 69 -1.89 -33.42 13.09
C GLY A 69 -0.44 -33.71 13.51
N GLY A 70 -0.03 -33.38 14.74
CA GLY A 70 1.29 -33.75 15.30
C GLY A 70 2.49 -32.95 14.79
N GLU A 71 2.35 -32.21 13.69
CA GLU A 71 3.40 -31.38 13.08
C GLU A 71 3.29 -29.87 13.38
N LEU A 72 2.48 -29.52 14.40
CA LEU A 72 2.28 -28.16 14.90
C LEU A 72 3.60 -27.45 15.21
N ASN A 73 4.57 -28.14 15.81
CA ASN A 73 5.85 -27.54 16.20
C ASN A 73 6.68 -27.07 14.99
N ASP A 74 6.65 -27.81 13.88
CA ASP A 74 7.39 -27.44 12.67
C ASP A 74 6.69 -26.29 11.91
N PHE A 75 5.36 -26.33 11.83
CA PHE A 75 4.59 -25.24 11.25
C PHE A 75 4.69 -23.95 12.09
N ALA A 76 4.55 -24.04 13.42
CA ALA A 76 4.65 -22.88 14.31
C ALA A 76 6.02 -22.20 14.19
N ARG A 77 7.09 -23.00 14.06
CA ARG A 77 8.44 -22.48 13.81
C ARG A 77 8.52 -21.71 12.49
N ARG A 78 7.93 -22.24 11.40
CA ARG A 78 7.87 -21.55 10.10
C ARG A 78 7.03 -20.28 10.16
N LEU A 79 5.87 -20.33 10.82
CA LEU A 79 4.99 -19.17 11.00
C LEU A 79 5.68 -18.06 11.78
N CYS A 80 6.43 -18.41 12.83
CA CYS A 80 7.21 -17.46 13.61
C CYS A 80 8.25 -16.73 12.73
N TYR A 81 8.98 -17.44 11.86
CA TYR A 81 9.92 -16.79 10.94
C TYR A 81 9.22 -15.80 9.99
N VAL A 82 8.07 -16.18 9.42
CA VAL A 82 7.30 -15.28 8.54
C VAL A 82 6.79 -14.06 9.31
N ALA A 83 6.26 -14.25 10.53
CA ALA A 83 5.78 -13.17 11.38
C ALA A 83 6.90 -12.22 11.82
N LEU A 84 8.08 -12.76 12.18
CA LEU A 84 9.24 -11.94 12.55
C LEU A 84 9.73 -11.10 11.36
N VAL A 85 9.88 -11.71 10.18
CA VAL A 85 10.31 -10.98 8.98
C VAL A 85 9.26 -9.93 8.58
N GLY A 86 7.98 -10.32 8.51
CA GLY A 86 6.89 -9.41 8.19
C GLY A 86 6.77 -8.26 9.19
N GLY A 87 6.85 -8.56 10.49
CA GLY A 87 6.79 -7.57 11.57
C GLY A 87 7.96 -6.57 11.52
N VAL A 88 9.18 -7.04 11.23
CA VAL A 88 10.33 -6.15 11.05
C VAL A 88 10.15 -5.26 9.82
N LEU A 89 9.71 -5.80 8.68
CA LEU A 89 9.47 -5.00 7.47
C LEU A 89 8.36 -3.97 7.67
N LEU A 90 7.26 -4.34 8.31
CA LEU A 90 6.15 -3.44 8.64
C LEU A 90 6.55 -2.40 9.68
N GLY A 91 7.37 -2.76 10.68
CA GLY A 91 7.87 -1.84 11.70
C GLY A 91 8.96 -0.90 11.19
N ALA A 92 9.78 -1.35 10.23
CA ALA A 92 10.84 -0.54 9.63
C ALA A 92 10.29 0.70 8.94
N THR A 93 9.12 0.62 8.29
CA THR A 93 8.47 1.81 7.69
C THR A 93 8.12 2.86 8.74
N GLN A 94 7.72 2.44 9.94
CA GLN A 94 7.43 3.34 11.06
C GLN A 94 8.70 4.00 11.61
N ILE A 95 9.80 3.24 11.71
CA ILE A 95 11.10 3.79 12.13
C ILE A 95 11.60 4.81 11.11
N VAL A 96 11.53 4.49 9.81
CA VAL A 96 11.92 5.40 8.73
C VAL A 96 11.07 6.68 8.76
N ALA A 97 9.78 6.59 9.04
CA ALA A 97 8.90 7.75 9.15
C ALA A 97 9.34 8.72 10.27
N LEU A 98 9.84 8.22 11.41
CA LEU A 98 10.33 9.05 12.52
C LEU A 98 11.54 9.91 12.12
N PHE A 99 12.40 9.41 11.24
CA PHE A 99 13.58 10.12 10.75
C PHE A 99 13.34 10.86 9.42
N GLY A 100 12.35 10.45 8.64
CA GLY A 100 11.98 11.08 7.37
C GLY A 100 11.19 12.38 7.53
N ALA A 101 10.39 12.52 8.59
CA ALA A 101 9.61 13.73 8.86
C ALA A 101 10.41 14.90 9.46
N THR A 102 11.64 14.65 9.93
CA THR A 102 12.54 15.67 10.50
C THR A 102 13.64 16.11 9.52
N GLY A 103 13.65 15.56 8.29
CA GLY A 103 14.51 16.02 7.20
C GLY A 103 14.02 17.35 6.64
N ALA A 104 14.89 18.36 6.65
CA ALA A 104 14.63 19.75 6.29
C ALA A 104 13.62 19.96 5.13
N SER A 105 12.53 20.69 5.40
CA SER A 105 11.69 21.25 4.34
C SER A 105 12.48 22.37 3.66
N ILE A 106 13.08 22.06 2.52
CA ILE A 106 13.73 23.06 1.68
C ILE A 106 12.62 23.82 0.93
N GLY A 107 12.32 25.03 1.44
CA GLY A 107 11.91 26.20 0.67
C GLY A 107 10.41 26.44 0.46
N GLU A 108 9.87 27.42 1.20
CA GLU A 108 9.19 28.55 0.54
C GLU A 108 9.82 29.84 1.05
N ILE A 109 10.71 30.41 0.25
CA ILE A 109 11.28 31.72 0.52
C ILE A 109 10.22 32.73 0.09
N HIS A 110 9.45 33.25 1.04
CA HIS A 110 8.70 34.48 0.83
C HIS A 110 9.74 35.59 0.65
N ALA A 111 9.95 36.00 -0.60
CA ALA A 111 10.86 37.09 -0.93
C ALA A 111 10.27 38.41 -0.43
N GLU A 112 10.43 38.72 0.85
CA GLU A 112 10.23 40.07 1.36
C GLU A 112 11.48 40.89 1.00
N ALA A 113 11.40 41.55 -0.15
CA ALA A 113 12.42 42.46 -0.62
C ALA A 113 12.62 43.59 0.40
N SER A 114 13.86 43.71 0.85
CA SER A 114 14.43 44.78 1.65
C SER A 114 13.92 46.19 1.29
N ALA A 115 13.25 46.85 2.24
CA ALA A 115 13.23 48.31 2.32
C ALA A 115 14.09 48.75 3.54
N PRO A 116 15.16 49.56 3.35
CA PRO A 116 16.04 49.95 4.43
C PRO A 116 15.32 50.84 5.47
N PRO A 117 15.80 50.89 6.73
CA PRO A 117 15.19 51.73 7.75
C PRO A 117 15.37 53.20 7.33
N ALA A 118 14.26 53.88 7.05
CA ALA A 118 14.25 55.33 6.95
C ALA A 118 14.65 55.88 8.32
N LEU A 119 15.95 56.17 8.49
CA LEU A 119 16.46 56.90 9.63
C LEU A 119 15.77 58.26 9.63
N ALA A 120 14.83 58.43 10.57
CA ALA A 120 14.20 59.69 10.88
C ALA A 120 15.26 60.66 11.39
N TYR A 121 15.95 61.33 10.46
CA TYR A 121 16.74 62.50 10.77
C TYR A 121 15.79 63.70 10.73
N PRO A 122 15.52 64.39 11.85
CA PRO A 122 14.79 65.64 11.80
C PRO A 122 15.72 66.70 11.21
N LEU A 123 15.67 66.89 9.89
CA LEU A 123 16.26 68.05 9.23
C LEU A 123 15.38 69.27 9.54
N THR A 124 15.51 69.79 10.76
CA THR A 124 15.25 71.20 11.03
C THR A 124 16.25 72.00 10.21
N MET A 125 15.79 72.61 9.11
CA MET A 125 16.39 73.62 8.22
C MET A 125 15.88 73.29 6.80
N LEU A 126 15.33 74.18 5.98
CA LEU A 126 15.33 75.63 5.92
C LEU A 126 14.56 75.96 4.63
N THR A 127 13.36 76.54 4.71
CA THR A 127 12.86 77.56 3.76
C THR A 127 11.42 77.92 4.08
N ALA A 128 11.25 78.88 5.00
CA ALA A 128 10.15 79.81 4.90
C ALA A 128 10.36 80.62 3.62
N GLY A 129 9.48 80.47 2.64
CA GLY A 129 9.59 81.19 1.38
C GLY A 129 8.65 80.66 0.30
N GLU A 130 7.35 80.59 0.60
CA GLU A 130 6.34 80.39 -0.45
C GLU A 130 5.74 81.76 -0.81
N GLY A 131 5.87 82.11 -2.08
CA GLY A 131 5.69 83.45 -2.61
C GLY A 131 4.24 83.88 -2.75
N THR A 132 3.98 85.12 -2.37
CA THR A 132 2.84 85.88 -2.85
C THR A 132 3.20 86.54 -4.20
N ARG A 133 2.59 86.02 -5.26
CA ARG A 133 2.39 86.70 -6.56
C ARG A 133 0.91 86.50 -6.92
N GLY A 134 0.10 87.51 -7.21
CA GLY A 134 0.44 88.90 -7.52
C GLY A 134 1.10 89.00 -8.88
#